data_AF-A0A9P7K8G4-F1
#
_entry.id   AF-A0A9P7K8G4-F1
#
_cell.length_a   1.000
_cell.length_b   1.000
_cell.length_c   1.000
_cell.angle_alpha   90.00
_cell.angle_beta   90.00
_cell.angle_gamma   90.00
#
_symmetry.space_group_name_H-M   'P 1'
#
loop_
_entity.id
_entity.type
_entity.pdbx_description
1 polymer ?
#
loop_
_entity_poly.entity_id
_entity_poly.type
_entity_poly.pdbx_seq_one_letter_code
_entity_poly.pdbx_strand_id
1 'polypeptide(L)'
;MFFFIVNATDADNLDLTCEGFPPLAPEFQSDGEIVALTENSTTLDLMFRFVYPRRMPNLDDVEFSVLASLAEAVEKYQVYTAEQLYVMFMEKALPGNAIGILDYFIKHGYPGLANKAAPLVTLAELSQRTVINSVSPELLRLWVCLFQKTYL
;
A
#
# COMPACT_ATOMS: atom_id res chain seq x y z
N MET A 1 6.44 17.70 -6.27
CA MET A 1 7.65 17.31 -5.52
C MET A 1 7.51 17.93 -4.15
N PHE A 2 7.32 17.11 -3.12
CA PHE A 2 7.29 17.58 -1.74
C PHE A 2 8.68 17.36 -1.14
N PHE A 3 9.15 18.36 -0.40
CA PHE A 3 10.43 18.34 0.28
C PHE A 3 10.14 18.21 1.76
N PHE A 4 10.56 17.10 2.34
CA PHE A 4 10.43 16.86 3.77
C PHE A 4 11.75 17.21 4.43
N ILE A 5 11.72 18.12 5.41
CA ILE A 5 12.90 18.49 6.20
C ILE A 5 12.96 17.51 7.37
N VAL A 6 13.93 16.59 7.31
CA VAL A 6 14.18 15.59 8.35
C VAL A 6 15.12 16.21 9.39
N ASN A 7 14.71 16.25 10.66
CA ASN A 7 15.57 16.61 11.78
C ASN A 7 16.12 15.35 12.49
N ALA A 8 17.00 15.52 13.49
CA ALA A 8 17.60 14.39 14.21
C ALA A 8 16.57 13.45 14.87
N THR A 9 15.48 13.99 15.44
CA THR A 9 14.40 13.16 15.99
C THR A 9 13.58 12.44 14.93
N ASP A 10 13.54 12.98 13.71
CA ASP A 10 12.92 12.31 12.58
C ASP A 10 13.75 11.11 12.11
N ALA A 11 15.08 11.27 12.07
CA ALA A 11 16.01 10.20 11.72
C ALA A 11 15.89 9.00 12.68
N ASP A 12 15.90 9.25 13.99
CA ASP A 12 15.76 8.19 15.00
C ASP A 12 14.44 7.41 14.85
N ASN A 13 13.33 8.11 14.61
CA ASN A 13 12.03 7.44 14.43
C ASN A 13 11.97 6.64 13.13
N LEU A 14 12.56 7.16 12.05
CA LEU A 14 12.62 6.46 10.76
C LEU A 14 13.46 5.20 10.88
N ASP A 15 14.66 5.27 11.46
CA ASP A 15 15.55 4.11 11.64
C ASP A 15 14.90 3.01 12.52
N LEU A 16 14.07 3.41 13.49
CA LEU A 16 13.39 2.46 14.39
C LEU A 16 12.14 1.83 13.79
N THR A 17 11.49 2.47 12.82
CA THR A 17 10.15 2.06 12.33
C THR A 17 10.11 1.72 10.85
N CYS A 18 11.13 2.08 10.08
CA CYS A 18 11.22 1.93 8.64
C CYS A 18 12.57 1.30 8.26
N GLU A 19 12.56 0.18 7.54
CA GLU A 19 13.78 -0.45 7.04
C GLU A 19 14.15 0.03 5.62
N GLY A 20 13.15 0.39 4.81
CA GLY A 20 13.32 0.78 3.41
C GLY A 20 13.54 2.28 3.20
N PHE A 21 13.67 3.06 4.27
CA PHE A 21 13.87 4.50 4.16
C PHE A 21 15.30 4.81 3.66
N PRO A 22 15.50 5.78 2.75
CA PRO A 22 16.83 6.15 2.29
C PRO A 22 17.76 6.48 3.46
N PRO A 23 19.01 5.99 3.47
CA PRO A 23 19.93 6.24 4.57
C PRO A 23 20.16 7.75 4.73
N LEU A 24 19.86 8.25 5.92
CA LEU A 24 20.15 9.61 6.34
C LEU A 24 21.62 9.63 6.78
N ALA A 25 22.53 10.02 5.89
CA ALA A 25 23.95 9.84 6.16
C ALA A 25 24.42 10.66 7.38
N PRO A 26 25.38 10.16 8.18
CA PRO A 26 25.80 10.80 9.44
C PRO A 26 26.42 12.19 9.27
N GLU A 27 26.87 12.53 8.05
CA GLU A 27 27.38 13.85 7.68
C GLU A 27 26.27 14.92 7.54
N PHE A 28 25.00 14.49 7.56
CA PHE A 28 23.83 15.30 7.24
C PHE A 28 22.97 15.65 8.46
N GLN A 29 23.42 15.29 9.66
CA GLN A 29 22.70 15.50 10.93
C GLN A 29 22.64 16.97 11.40
N SER A 30 23.18 17.94 10.67
CA SER A 30 23.25 19.33 11.15
C SER A 30 22.69 20.44 10.25
N ASP A 31 22.09 20.20 9.08
CA ASP A 31 21.66 21.33 8.22
C ASP A 31 20.47 21.06 7.28
N GLY A 32 19.41 20.40 7.78
CA GLY A 32 18.10 20.38 7.10
C GLY A 32 18.15 19.76 5.70
N GLU A 33 18.54 18.49 5.63
CA GLU A 33 18.61 17.75 4.37
C GLU A 33 17.23 17.65 3.70
N ILE A 34 17.20 17.99 2.42
CA ILE A 34 16.00 17.92 1.59
C ILE A 34 15.98 16.56 0.89
N VAL A 35 15.20 15.62 1.42
CA VAL A 35 14.97 14.33 0.78
C VAL A 35 13.81 14.44 -0.21
N ALA A 36 14.08 14.10 -1.48
CA ALA A 36 13.09 14.07 -2.54
C ALA A 36 12.31 12.74 -2.52
N LEU A 37 11.03 12.79 -2.16
CA LEU A 37 10.14 11.63 -2.17
C LEU A 37 9.21 11.68 -3.39
N THR A 38 8.87 10.51 -3.94
CA THR A 38 8.07 10.38 -5.17
C THR A 38 6.58 10.45 -4.91
N GLU A 39 6.17 10.14 -3.68
CA GLU A 39 4.79 10.11 -3.23
C GLU A 39 4.26 11.55 -3.05
N ASN A 40 2.93 11.70 -3.17
CA ASN A 40 2.30 13.00 -2.94
C ASN A 40 2.25 13.34 -1.43
N SER A 41 1.99 14.60 -1.10
CA SER A 41 1.95 15.05 0.30
C SER A 41 0.92 14.35 1.16
N THR A 42 -0.25 14.02 0.62
CA THR A 42 -1.33 13.39 1.37
C THR A 42 -0.91 11.99 1.83
N THR A 43 -0.28 11.23 0.94
CA THR A 43 0.29 9.92 1.23
C THR A 43 1.41 10.02 2.26
N LEU A 44 2.36 10.94 2.07
CA LEU A 44 3.50 11.11 2.97
C LEU A 44 3.08 11.59 4.37
N ASP A 45 2.18 12.57 4.46
CA ASP A 45 1.66 13.05 5.74
C ASP A 45 1.01 11.91 6.52
N LEU A 46 0.21 11.08 5.85
CA LEU A 46 -0.48 9.98 6.49
C LEU A 46 0.48 8.85 6.89
N MET A 47 1.48 8.54 6.06
CA MET A 47 2.55 7.59 6.38
C MET A 47 3.35 8.05 7.61
N PHE A 48 3.78 9.31 7.63
CA PHE A 48 4.57 9.85 8.74
C PHE A 48 3.82 9.87 10.07
N ARG A 49 2.48 9.94 10.06
CA ARG A 49 1.68 9.75 11.30
C ARG A 49 1.82 8.36 11.92
N PHE A 50 2.26 7.35 11.16
CA PHE A 50 2.60 6.02 11.68
C PHE A 50 4.05 5.89 12.16
N VAL A 51 4.95 6.71 11.63
CA VAL A 51 6.36 6.76 12.01
C VAL A 51 6.53 7.51 13.35
N TYR A 52 5.83 8.62 13.50
CA TYR A 52 5.97 9.45 14.69
C TYR A 52 5.15 8.94 15.87
N PRO A 53 5.63 9.14 17.13
CA PRO A 53 4.92 8.77 18.35
C PRO A 53 3.72 9.71 18.59
N ARG A 54 2.69 9.53 17.75
CA ARG A 54 1.44 10.29 17.75
C ARG A 54 0.27 9.30 17.73
N ARG A 55 -0.94 9.83 17.95
CA ARG A 55 -2.15 9.03 17.80
C ARG A 55 -2.24 8.53 16.36
N MET A 56 -2.37 7.21 16.20
CA MET A 56 -2.54 6.58 14.89
C MET A 56 -3.76 7.19 14.18
N PRO A 57 -3.63 7.53 12.88
CA PRO A 57 -4.72 8.12 12.13
C PRO A 57 -5.85 7.10 11.95
N ASN A 58 -7.10 7.57 12.02
CA ASN A 58 -8.22 6.75 11.57
C ASN A 58 -8.27 6.78 10.03
N LEU A 59 -8.42 5.60 9.42
CA LEU A 59 -8.53 5.44 7.97
C LEU A 59 -9.96 5.16 7.50
N ASP A 60 -10.97 5.16 8.40
CA ASP A 60 -12.36 4.81 8.05
C ASP A 60 -12.93 5.76 6.98
N ASP A 61 -12.56 7.04 6.99
CA ASP A 61 -13.03 8.06 6.03
C ASP A 61 -12.02 8.36 4.91
N VAL A 62 -10.99 7.53 4.77
CA VAL A 62 -9.95 7.74 3.74
C VAL A 62 -10.38 7.08 2.44
N GLU A 63 -10.40 7.87 1.37
CA GLU A 63 -10.64 7.39 0.00
C GLU A 63 -9.72 6.21 -0.35
N PHE A 64 -10.26 5.20 -1.03
CA PHE A 64 -9.49 4.00 -1.37
C PHE A 64 -8.22 4.30 -2.17
N SER A 65 -8.24 5.31 -3.05
CA SER A 65 -7.06 5.72 -3.82
C SER A 65 -5.92 6.23 -2.92
N VAL A 66 -6.25 6.91 -1.82
CA VAL A 66 -5.29 7.37 -0.82
C VAL A 66 -4.81 6.20 0.02
N LEU A 67 -5.70 5.28 0.41
CA LEU A 67 -5.34 4.05 1.13
C LEU A 67 -4.39 3.16 0.31
N ALA A 68 -4.65 3.00 -0.99
CA ALA A 68 -3.79 2.26 -1.90
C ALA A 68 -2.42 2.94 -2.05
N SER A 69 -2.38 4.27 -2.17
CA SER A 69 -1.13 5.03 -2.24
C SER A 69 -0.34 4.95 -0.93
N LEU A 70 -1.02 4.96 0.22
CA LEU A 70 -0.41 4.72 1.52
C LEU A 70 0.23 3.34 1.57
N ALA A 71 -0.49 2.31 1.15
CA ALA A 71 -0.01 0.94 1.20
C ALA A 71 1.25 0.76 0.33
N GLU A 72 1.28 1.33 -0.88
CA GLU A 72 2.49 1.36 -1.73
C GLU A 72 3.67 2.05 -1.03
N ALA A 73 3.45 3.15 -0.32
CA ALA A 73 4.49 3.83 0.44
C ALA A 73 4.95 3.02 1.65
N VAL A 74 4.02 2.42 2.39
CA VAL A 74 4.30 1.57 3.55
C VAL A 74 5.13 0.35 3.16
N GLU A 75 4.80 -0.31 2.05
CA GLU A 75 5.60 -1.41 1.50
C GLU A 75 6.99 -0.93 1.06
N LYS A 76 7.05 0.15 0.28
CA LYS A 76 8.31 0.69 -0.25
C LYS A 76 9.29 1.06 0.86
N TYR A 77 8.81 1.71 1.91
CA TYR A 77 9.64 2.18 3.03
C TYR A 77 9.67 1.19 4.20
N GLN A 78 8.95 0.07 4.10
CA GLN A 78 8.83 -0.97 5.11
C GLN A 78 8.42 -0.38 6.48
N VAL A 79 7.34 0.39 6.51
CA VAL A 79 6.83 1.05 7.74
C VAL A 79 6.06 0.04 8.59
N TYR A 80 6.77 -0.66 9.49
CA TYR A 80 6.21 -1.82 10.22
C TYR A 80 4.97 -1.48 11.07
N THR A 81 4.89 -0.26 11.60
CA THR A 81 3.76 0.18 12.42
C THR A 81 2.45 0.32 11.65
N ALA A 82 2.53 0.47 10.32
CA ALA A 82 1.37 0.64 9.44
C ALA A 82 0.96 -0.63 8.69
N GLU A 83 1.85 -1.63 8.62
CA GLU A 83 1.72 -2.80 7.74
C GLU A 83 0.40 -3.56 7.94
N GLN A 84 0.08 -3.92 9.18
CA GLN A 84 -1.17 -4.64 9.46
C GLN A 84 -2.41 -3.75 9.37
N LEU A 85 -2.27 -2.44 9.56
CA LEU A 85 -3.41 -1.54 9.62
C LEU A 85 -3.98 -1.30 8.24
N TYR A 86 -3.16 -0.98 7.24
CA TYR A 86 -3.67 -0.73 5.89
C TYR A 86 -4.37 -1.98 5.33
N VAL A 87 -3.88 -3.19 5.65
CA VAL A 87 -4.50 -4.47 5.24
C VAL A 87 -5.91 -4.61 5.79
N MET A 88 -6.12 -4.30 7.09
CA MET A 88 -7.44 -4.33 7.71
C MET A 88 -8.41 -3.34 7.03
N PHE A 89 -7.94 -2.15 6.68
CA PHE A 89 -8.77 -1.15 6.00
C PHE A 89 -9.05 -1.51 4.54
N MET A 90 -8.11 -2.14 3.84
CA MET A 90 -8.35 -2.68 2.50
C MET A 90 -9.39 -3.80 2.55
N GLU A 91 -9.36 -4.67 3.56
CA GLU A 91 -10.40 -5.68 3.74
C GLU A 91 -11.78 -5.05 3.99
N LYS A 92 -11.87 -4.02 4.83
CA LYS A 92 -13.11 -3.25 5.05
C LYS A 92 -13.65 -2.56 3.78
N ALA A 93 -12.77 -2.22 2.84
CA ALA A 93 -13.14 -1.58 1.58
C ALA A 93 -13.77 -2.56 0.56
N LEU A 94 -13.81 -3.86 0.87
CA LEU A 94 -14.59 -4.84 0.12
C LEU A 94 -16.09 -4.73 0.43
N PRO A 95 -16.98 -5.01 -0.55
CA PRO A 95 -16.67 -5.38 -1.93
C PRO A 95 -16.37 -4.17 -2.85
N GLY A 96 -16.58 -2.93 -2.38
CA GLY A 96 -16.60 -1.73 -3.22
C GLY A 96 -15.33 -1.44 -4.03
N ASN A 97 -14.17 -1.95 -3.59
CA ASN A 97 -12.88 -1.73 -4.25
C ASN A 97 -12.18 -3.03 -4.67
N ALA A 98 -12.92 -4.11 -4.87
CA ALA A 98 -12.39 -5.46 -5.08
C ALA A 98 -11.32 -5.56 -6.18
N ILE A 99 -11.50 -4.91 -7.33
CA ILE A 99 -10.53 -4.97 -8.43
C ILE A 99 -9.18 -4.31 -8.05
N GLY A 100 -9.22 -3.17 -7.36
CA GLY A 100 -8.00 -2.48 -6.93
C GLY A 100 -7.25 -3.25 -5.84
N ILE A 101 -8.01 -3.85 -4.92
CA ILE A 101 -7.48 -4.73 -3.86
C ILE A 101 -6.84 -5.97 -4.48
N LEU A 102 -7.51 -6.60 -5.44
CA LEU A 102 -6.99 -7.77 -6.14
C LEU A 102 -5.66 -7.46 -6.84
N ASP A 103 -5.61 -6.36 -7.62
CA ASP A 103 -4.39 -5.91 -8.29
C ASP A 103 -3.24 -5.69 -7.30
N TYR A 104 -3.51 -4.99 -6.19
CA TYR A 104 -2.51 -4.69 -5.18
C TYR A 104 -1.95 -5.97 -4.53
N PHE A 105 -2.80 -6.84 -4.02
CA PHE A 105 -2.34 -8.01 -3.26
C PHE A 105 -1.73 -9.10 -4.16
N ILE A 106 -2.08 -9.15 -5.45
CA ILE A 106 -1.34 -9.95 -6.43
C ILE A 106 0.07 -9.37 -6.64
N LYS A 107 0.18 -8.06 -6.85
CA LYS A 107 1.46 -7.39 -7.10
C LYS A 107 2.46 -7.61 -5.96
N HIS A 108 2.00 -7.54 -4.71
CA HIS A 108 2.85 -7.64 -3.52
C HIS A 108 2.92 -9.07 -2.94
N GLY A 109 2.27 -10.06 -3.55
CA GLY A 109 2.46 -11.47 -3.20
C GLY A 109 1.72 -11.95 -1.94
N TYR A 110 0.59 -11.34 -1.60
CA TYR A 110 -0.22 -11.67 -0.42
C TYR A 110 -1.52 -12.40 -0.82
N PRO A 111 -1.51 -13.74 -0.90
CA PRO A 111 -2.63 -14.50 -1.45
C PRO A 111 -3.90 -14.43 -0.61
N GLY A 112 -3.81 -14.16 0.69
CA GLY A 112 -4.95 -14.19 1.61
C GLY A 112 -6.06 -13.21 1.22
N LEU A 113 -5.72 -11.93 1.07
CA LEU A 113 -6.70 -10.89 0.74
C LEU A 113 -7.00 -10.86 -0.77
N ALA A 114 -6.03 -11.22 -1.61
CA ALA A 114 -6.26 -11.46 -3.04
C ALA A 114 -7.36 -12.52 -3.28
N ASN A 115 -7.33 -13.64 -2.55
CA ASN A 115 -8.33 -14.69 -2.65
C ASN A 115 -9.72 -14.26 -2.16
N LYS A 116 -9.79 -13.34 -1.19
CA LYS A 116 -11.07 -12.75 -0.74
C LYS A 116 -11.64 -11.77 -1.76
N ALA A 117 -10.78 -11.00 -2.43
CA ALA A 117 -11.18 -10.04 -3.46
C ALA A 117 -11.55 -10.73 -4.79
N ALA A 118 -10.85 -11.80 -5.15
CA ALA A 118 -11.03 -12.59 -6.37
C ALA A 118 -12.49 -12.87 -6.77
N PRO A 119 -13.34 -13.46 -5.91
CA PRO A 119 -14.73 -13.78 -6.27
C PRO A 119 -15.63 -12.55 -6.43
N LEU A 120 -15.18 -11.37 -5.99
CA LEU A 120 -15.95 -10.13 -6.02
C LEU A 120 -15.69 -9.30 -7.30
N VAL A 121 -14.74 -9.74 -8.14
CA VAL A 121 -14.37 -9.05 -9.38
C VAL A 121 -15.02 -9.73 -10.59
N THR A 122 -15.59 -8.92 -11.47
CA THR A 122 -16.20 -9.40 -12.72
C THR A 122 -15.16 -9.55 -13.85
N LEU A 123 -15.47 -10.40 -14.83
CA LEU A 123 -14.63 -10.57 -16.02
C LEU A 123 -14.45 -9.26 -16.81
N ALA A 124 -15.46 -8.37 -16.79
CA ALA A 124 -15.42 -7.08 -17.47
C ALA A 124 -14.50 -6.06 -16.78
N GLU A 125 -14.37 -6.13 -15.45
CA GLU A 125 -13.40 -5.30 -14.70
C GLU A 125 -11.97 -5.81 -14.92
N LEU A 126 -11.79 -7.14 -14.95
CA LEU A 126 -10.51 -7.77 -15.25
C LEU A 126 -10.01 -7.37 -16.63
N SER A 127 -10.83 -7.48 -17.68
CA SER A 127 -10.41 -7.21 -19.06
C SER A 127 -9.90 -5.78 -19.31
N GLN A 128 -10.15 -4.84 -18.40
CA GLN A 128 -9.70 -3.45 -18.48
C GLN A 128 -8.36 -3.20 -17.78
N ARG A 129 -7.81 -4.16 -17.02
CA ARG A 129 -6.56 -4.01 -16.27
C ARG A 129 -5.33 -4.46 -17.07
N THR A 130 -4.29 -3.61 -17.09
CA THR A 130 -3.05 -3.80 -17.88
C THR A 130 -2.26 -5.05 -17.50
N VAL A 131 -2.35 -5.52 -16.26
CA VAL A 131 -1.63 -6.71 -15.75
C VAL A 131 -2.07 -7.98 -16.45
N ILE A 132 -3.25 -7.99 -17.08
CA ILE A 132 -3.81 -9.14 -17.79
C ILE A 132 -3.23 -9.29 -19.21
N ASN A 133 -2.61 -8.27 -19.78
CA ASN A 133 -2.04 -8.39 -21.13
C ASN A 133 -0.84 -9.36 -21.19
N SER A 134 -0.29 -9.77 -20.05
CA SER A 134 0.76 -10.80 -19.93
C SER A 134 0.22 -12.17 -19.51
N VAL A 135 -1.04 -12.28 -19.11
CA VAL A 135 -1.67 -13.52 -18.63
C VAL A 135 -2.66 -14.01 -19.68
N SER A 136 -2.54 -15.27 -20.08
CA SER A 136 -3.47 -15.88 -21.03
C SER A 136 -4.93 -15.70 -20.55
N PRO A 137 -5.85 -15.19 -21.39
CA PRO A 137 -7.27 -15.05 -21.05
C PRO A 137 -7.90 -16.35 -20.54
N GLU A 138 -7.47 -17.51 -21.07
CA GLU A 138 -7.88 -18.83 -20.62
C GLU A 138 -7.43 -19.13 -19.18
N LEU A 139 -6.23 -18.71 -18.76
CA LEU A 139 -5.77 -18.92 -17.38
C LEU A 139 -6.56 -18.05 -16.39
N LEU A 140 -6.89 -16.82 -16.77
CA LEU A 140 -7.75 -15.95 -15.96
C LEU A 140 -9.17 -16.49 -15.87
N ARG A 141 -9.72 -16.96 -16.98
CA ARG A 141 -11.03 -17.61 -16.99
C ARG A 141 -11.03 -18.86 -16.12
N LEU A 142 -10.01 -19.71 -16.21
CA LEU A 142 -9.87 -20.91 -15.38
C LEU A 142 -9.74 -20.55 -13.89
N TRP A 143 -8.95 -19.53 -13.57
CA TRP A 143 -8.79 -19.03 -12.21
C TRP A 143 -10.14 -18.54 -11.66
N VAL A 144 -10.83 -17.62 -12.36
CA VAL A 144 -12.17 -17.15 -11.95
C VAL A 144 -13.15 -18.31 -11.76
N CYS A 145 -13.18 -19.27 -12.69
CA CYS A 145 -14.08 -20.43 -12.60
C CYS A 145 -13.72 -21.42 -11.48
N LEU A 146 -12.44 -21.61 -11.15
CA LEU A 146 -12.00 -22.45 -10.01
C LEU A 146 -12.43 -21.82 -8.68
N PHE A 147 -12.26 -20.51 -8.54
CA PHE A 147 -12.59 -19.82 -7.30
C PHE A 147 -14.11 -19.73 -7.06
N GLN A 148 -14.93 -19.53 -8.09
CA GLN A 148 -16.39 -19.56 -7.97
C GLN A 148 -16.95 -20.91 -7.52
N LYS A 149 -16.23 -22.03 -7.76
CA LYS A 149 -16.64 -23.38 -7.36
C LYS A 149 -16.17 -23.81 -5.98
N THR A 150 -15.22 -23.09 -5.38
CA THR A 150 -14.60 -23.51 -4.11
C THR A 150 -15.29 -22.87 -2.88
N TYR A 151 -16.22 -21.93 -3.09
CA TYR A 151 -16.93 -21.20 -2.04
C TYR A 151 -18.48 -21.25 -2.19
N LEU A 152 -19.00 -22.25 -2.92
CA LEU A 152 -20.41 -22.67 -2.92
C LEU A 152 -20.51 -24.06 -2.29
#